data_AF-A0A9R0RE76-F1
#
_entry.id   AF-A0A9R0RE76-F1
#
_cell.length_a   1.000
_cell.length_b   1.000
_cell.length_c   1.000
_cell.angle_alpha   90.00
_cell.angle_beta   90.00
_cell.angle_gamma   90.00
#
_symmetry.space_group_name_H-M   'P 1'
#
loop_
_entity.id
_entity.type
_entity.pdbx_description
1 polymer ?
#
loop_
_entity_poly.entity_id
_entity_poly.type
_entity_poly.pdbx_seq_one_letter_code
_entity_poly.pdbx_strand_id
1 'polypeptide(L)'
;MAERVVGTGSFGIVFQAKCLETGETVAIKKVLQDRRYKNRELQLMRSMDHPNVVSLKHCFFSTTSRDELFLNLVMEYVPETLYRVLKHYSNANQRMPLIYVKLYMYQLFRGLAYVHTVPGVCHRDVKPQNVLVDPLTHQVKICDFGSAKVLVPGEPNIAYICSRYYRAPELIFGATEYTTSIDIWSAGCVLAELLLGQPLFPGETAVDQLVEIIKVLGTPTREEIRCMNPNYTEFRFPQIKAHLSLDFPQENAR
;
A
#
# COMPACT_ATOMS: atom_id res chain seq x y z
N MET A 1 6.31 0.44 -27.63
CA MET A 1 6.94 -0.90 -27.58
C MET A 1 7.22 -1.27 -26.13
N ALA A 2 6.93 -2.50 -25.69
CA ALA A 2 7.30 -2.95 -24.34
C ALA A 2 8.80 -3.23 -24.28
N GLU A 3 9.48 -2.60 -23.33
CA GLU A 3 10.95 -2.60 -23.27
C GLU A 3 11.47 -3.59 -22.23
N ARG A 4 10.84 -3.65 -21.05
CA ARG A 4 11.22 -4.57 -19.97
C ARG A 4 10.11 -4.82 -18.96
N VAL A 5 10.17 -5.96 -18.28
CA VAL A 5 9.36 -6.22 -17.07
C VAL A 5 9.94 -5.41 -15.92
N VAL A 6 9.07 -4.65 -15.23
CA VAL A 6 9.45 -3.81 -14.07
C VAL A 6 8.79 -4.25 -12.77
N GLY A 7 7.78 -5.12 -12.84
CA GLY A 7 7.14 -5.68 -11.65
C GLY A 7 6.37 -6.96 -11.95
N THR A 8 6.35 -7.86 -10.99
CA THR A 8 5.51 -9.06 -10.97
C THR A 8 4.72 -9.04 -9.67
N GLY A 9 3.40 -9.24 -9.76
CA GLY A 9 2.52 -9.27 -8.61
C GLY A 9 1.49 -10.39 -8.73
N SER A 10 0.73 -10.61 -7.66
CA SER A 10 -0.29 -11.67 -7.60
C SER A 10 -1.35 -11.58 -8.71
N PHE A 11 -1.55 -10.39 -9.27
CA PHE A 11 -2.60 -10.11 -10.27
C PHE A 11 -2.09 -9.99 -11.70
N GLY A 12 -0.76 -10.02 -11.92
CA GLY A 12 -0.21 -9.89 -13.27
C GLY A 12 1.22 -9.36 -13.34
N ILE A 13 1.59 -8.90 -14.54
CA ILE A 13 2.94 -8.42 -14.86
C ILE A 13 2.85 -6.94 -15.26
N VAL A 14 3.81 -6.15 -14.80
CA VAL A 14 3.96 -4.73 -15.16
C VAL A 14 5.16 -4.58 -16.08
N PHE A 15 4.93 -3.95 -17.23
CA PHE A 15 5.94 -3.63 -18.23
C PHE A 15 6.22 -2.14 -18.23
N GLN A 16 7.49 -1.76 -18.41
CA GLN A 16 7.83 -0.43 -18.90
C GLN A 16 7.75 -0.45 -20.42
N ALA A 17 7.15 0.58 -20.99
CA ALA A 17 7.03 0.76 -22.43
C ALA A 17 7.26 2.22 -22.81
N LYS A 18 7.63 2.44 -24.07
CA LYS A 18 7.69 3.78 -24.67
C LYS A 18 6.57 3.94 -25.69
N CYS A 19 5.80 5.02 -25.53
CA CYS A 19 4.85 5.51 -26.53
C CYS A 19 5.64 5.98 -27.75
N LEU A 20 5.34 5.45 -28.94
CA LEU A 20 6.14 5.76 -30.13
C LEU A 20 5.81 7.14 -30.69
N GLU A 21 4.56 7.55 -30.54
CA GLU A 21 4.02 8.81 -31.03
C GLU A 21 4.52 10.01 -30.22
N THR A 22 4.57 9.87 -28.89
CA THR A 22 4.95 10.97 -27.97
C THR A 22 6.36 10.84 -27.42
N GLY A 23 6.99 9.66 -27.55
CA GLY A 23 8.26 9.34 -26.89
C GLY A 23 8.14 9.13 -25.37
N GLU A 24 6.95 9.24 -24.81
CA GLU A 24 6.70 9.16 -23.37
C GLU A 24 6.87 7.75 -22.82
N THR A 25 7.52 7.60 -21.65
CA THR A 25 7.59 6.33 -20.94
C THR A 25 6.31 6.08 -20.13
N VAL A 26 5.78 4.87 -20.22
CA VAL A 26 4.55 4.43 -19.56
C VAL A 26 4.75 3.08 -18.85
N ALA A 27 3.91 2.81 -17.85
CA ALA A 27 3.80 1.51 -17.22
C ALA A 27 2.55 0.79 -17.75
N ILE A 28 2.67 -0.47 -18.16
CA ILE A 28 1.54 -1.29 -18.64
C ILE A 28 1.35 -2.45 -17.68
N LYS A 29 0.31 -2.40 -16.85
CA LYS A 29 -0.10 -3.52 -15.98
C LYS A 29 -1.03 -4.45 -16.77
N LYS A 30 -0.55 -5.66 -17.05
CA LYS A 30 -1.30 -6.69 -17.76
C LYS A 30 -1.88 -7.69 -16.77
N VAL A 31 -3.21 -7.75 -16.70
CA VAL A 31 -3.96 -8.61 -15.77
C VAL A 31 -4.89 -9.55 -16.53
N LEU A 32 -5.04 -10.79 -16.06
CA LEU A 32 -6.00 -11.72 -16.65
C LEU A 32 -7.42 -11.20 -16.40
N GLN A 33 -8.26 -11.20 -17.44
CA GLN A 33 -9.60 -10.65 -17.39
C GLN A 33 -10.65 -11.75 -17.54
N ASP A 34 -11.47 -11.94 -16.51
CA ASP A 34 -12.71 -12.70 -16.64
C ASP A 34 -13.73 -11.90 -17.47
N ARG A 35 -14.20 -12.47 -18.58
CA ARG A 35 -15.16 -11.84 -19.50
C ARG A 35 -16.51 -11.54 -18.84
N ARG A 36 -16.85 -12.21 -17.74
CA ARG A 36 -18.13 -12.09 -17.05
C ARG A 36 -18.22 -10.87 -16.12
N TYR A 37 -17.07 -10.32 -15.73
CA TYR A 37 -17.02 -9.29 -14.69
C TYR A 37 -16.31 -8.03 -15.18
N LYS A 38 -16.77 -6.87 -14.72
CA LYS A 38 -16.02 -5.62 -14.90
C LYS A 38 -14.82 -5.62 -13.94
N ASN A 39 -13.68 -5.13 -14.41
CA ASN A 39 -12.50 -5.01 -13.58
C ASN A 39 -12.64 -3.82 -12.63
N ARG A 40 -12.62 -4.08 -11.31
CA ARG A 40 -12.77 -3.05 -10.27
C ARG A 40 -11.64 -2.02 -10.32
N GLU A 41 -10.39 -2.47 -10.47
CA GLU A 41 -9.23 -1.58 -10.53
C GLU A 41 -9.38 -0.57 -11.67
N LEU A 42 -9.77 -1.02 -12.87
CA LEU A 42 -10.06 -0.14 -14.00
C LEU A 42 -11.15 0.90 -13.68
N GLN A 43 -12.24 0.48 -13.04
CA GLN A 43 -13.35 1.38 -12.71
C GLN A 43 -12.91 2.46 -11.72
N LEU A 44 -12.15 2.09 -10.69
CA LEU A 44 -11.63 3.03 -9.70
C LEU A 44 -10.63 3.99 -10.33
N MET A 45 -9.68 3.49 -11.12
CA MET A 45 -8.65 4.34 -11.73
C MET A 45 -9.21 5.36 -12.72
N ARG A 46 -10.36 5.07 -13.36
CA ARG A 46 -11.05 6.04 -14.24
C ARG A 46 -11.67 7.21 -13.49
N SER A 47 -11.94 7.08 -12.19
CA SER A 47 -12.56 8.12 -11.38
C SER A 47 -11.56 8.89 -10.51
N MET A 48 -10.26 8.62 -10.67
CA MET A 48 -9.20 9.21 -9.85
C MET A 48 -8.31 10.13 -10.68
N ASP A 49 -8.14 11.35 -10.20
CA ASP A 49 -7.24 12.35 -10.75
C ASP A 49 -6.67 13.18 -9.60
N HIS A 50 -5.42 12.89 -9.24
CA HIS A 50 -4.73 13.57 -8.15
C HIS A 50 -3.21 13.46 -8.36
N PRO A 51 -2.42 14.53 -8.10
CA PRO A 51 -0.97 14.53 -8.30
C PRO A 51 -0.23 13.42 -7.54
N ASN A 52 -0.75 12.97 -6.41
CA ASN A 52 -0.18 11.90 -5.58
C ASN A 52 -0.82 10.52 -5.77
N VAL A 53 -1.56 10.32 -6.85
CA VAL A 53 -2.13 9.03 -7.28
C VAL A 53 -1.68 8.77 -8.71
N VAL A 54 -1.36 7.52 -9.05
CA VAL A 54 -0.95 7.16 -10.41
C VAL A 54 -2.12 7.32 -11.39
N SER A 55 -1.90 8.07 -12.47
CA SER A 55 -2.91 8.32 -13.50
C SER A 55 -3.02 7.17 -14.49
N LEU A 56 -4.26 6.76 -14.78
CA LEU A 56 -4.59 5.89 -15.92
C LEU A 56 -4.64 6.75 -17.19
N LYS A 57 -3.77 6.44 -18.15
CA LYS A 57 -3.71 7.14 -19.44
C LYS A 57 -4.59 6.47 -20.50
N HIS A 58 -4.56 5.15 -20.53
CA HIS A 58 -5.32 4.36 -21.50
C HIS A 58 -5.57 2.94 -20.98
N CYS A 59 -6.47 2.21 -21.64
CA CYS A 59 -6.63 0.78 -21.39
C CYS A 59 -7.00 0.07 -22.68
N PHE A 60 -6.50 -1.14 -22.86
CA PHE A 60 -6.84 -1.98 -24.01
C PHE A 60 -6.86 -3.46 -23.62
N PHE A 61 -7.57 -4.25 -24.43
CA PHE A 61 -7.62 -5.70 -24.25
C PHE A 61 -6.67 -6.39 -25.23
N SER A 62 -6.08 -7.50 -24.79
CA SER A 62 -5.29 -8.38 -25.65
C SER A 62 -5.67 -9.83 -25.40
N THR A 63 -5.72 -10.65 -26.45
CA THR A 63 -6.06 -12.07 -26.36
C THR A 63 -4.84 -12.90 -26.74
N THR A 64 -4.54 -13.94 -25.97
CA THR A 64 -3.44 -14.87 -26.30
C THR A 64 -3.88 -15.86 -27.37
N SER A 65 -2.94 -16.62 -27.93
CA SER A 65 -3.25 -17.73 -28.84
C SER A 65 -4.07 -18.86 -28.19
N ARG A 66 -4.19 -18.86 -26.85
CA ARG A 66 -5.01 -19.78 -26.05
C ARG A 66 -6.39 -19.22 -25.69
N ASP A 67 -6.83 -18.14 -26.35
CA ASP A 67 -8.08 -17.41 -26.10
C ASP A 67 -8.22 -16.79 -24.68
N GLU A 68 -7.09 -16.61 -23.98
CA GLU A 68 -7.08 -15.93 -22.68
C GLU A 68 -7.15 -14.43 -22.89
N LEU A 69 -8.15 -13.78 -22.31
CA LEU A 69 -8.34 -12.33 -22.39
C LEU A 69 -7.54 -11.64 -21.27
N PHE A 70 -6.77 -10.63 -21.64
CA PHE A 70 -6.05 -9.78 -20.72
C PHE A 70 -6.51 -8.34 -20.83
N LEU A 71 -6.66 -7.67 -19.70
CA LEU A 71 -6.79 -6.22 -19.60
C LEU A 71 -5.40 -5.61 -19.40
N ASN A 72 -5.08 -4.58 -20.16
CA ASN A 72 -3.81 -3.86 -20.10
C ASN A 72 -4.12 -2.42 -19.68
N LEU A 73 -3.70 -2.06 -18.47
CA LEU A 73 -3.82 -0.71 -17.92
C LEU A 73 -2.55 0.07 -18.24
N VAL A 74 -2.67 1.11 -19.08
CA VAL A 74 -1.58 2.01 -19.43
C VAL A 74 -1.58 3.18 -18.46
N MET A 75 -0.54 3.30 -17.66
CA MET A 75 -0.41 4.25 -16.57
C MET A 75 0.81 5.14 -16.82
N GLU A 76 0.87 6.28 -16.14
CA GLU A 76 2.13 7.01 -16.05
C GLU A 76 3.24 6.13 -15.44
N TYR A 77 4.47 6.35 -15.90
CA TYR A 77 5.64 5.65 -15.37
C TYR A 77 6.34 6.53 -14.34
N VAL A 78 6.65 5.95 -13.18
CA VAL A 78 7.47 6.56 -12.15
C VAL A 78 8.64 5.61 -11.88
N PRO A 79 9.89 6.10 -11.86
CA PRO A 79 11.07 5.24 -12.02
C PRO A 79 11.40 4.39 -10.79
N GLU A 80 11.09 4.87 -9.59
CA GLU A 80 11.44 4.18 -8.35
C GLU A 80 10.23 3.94 -7.45
N THR A 81 10.42 3.04 -6.49
CA THR A 81 9.49 2.83 -5.38
C THR A 81 10.13 3.31 -4.09
N LEU A 82 9.33 3.71 -3.13
CA LEU A 82 9.80 4.07 -1.79
C LEU A 82 10.55 2.91 -1.13
N TYR A 83 10.15 1.66 -1.42
CA TYR A 83 10.89 0.46 -1.02
C TYR A 83 12.34 0.44 -1.55
N ARG A 84 12.54 0.73 -2.84
CA ARG A 84 13.88 0.73 -3.45
C ARG A 84 14.72 1.89 -2.95
N VAL A 85 14.11 3.06 -2.74
CA VAL A 85 14.76 4.21 -2.10
C VAL A 85 15.21 3.87 -0.68
N LEU A 86 14.35 3.25 0.13
CA LEU A 86 14.70 2.80 1.48
C LEU A 86 15.83 1.78 1.48
N LYS A 87 15.76 0.79 0.59
CA LYS A 87 16.79 -0.25 0.46
C LYS A 87 18.15 0.34 0.06
N HIS A 88 18.18 1.40 -0.75
CA HIS A 88 19.42 2.11 -1.08
C HIS A 88 20.10 2.68 0.17
N TYR A 89 19.35 3.37 1.04
CA TYR A 89 19.86 3.89 2.31
C TYR A 89 20.31 2.77 3.25
N SER A 90 19.49 1.74 3.42
CA SER A 90 19.81 0.58 4.27
C SER A 90 21.09 -0.14 3.82
N ASN A 91 21.24 -0.40 2.52
CA ASN A 91 22.45 -1.02 1.95
C ASN A 91 23.70 -0.16 2.10
N ALA A 92 23.55 1.16 2.10
CA ALA A 92 24.64 2.11 2.35
C ALA A 92 24.94 2.28 3.85
N ASN A 93 24.24 1.57 4.73
CA ASN A 93 24.27 1.76 6.18
C ASN A 93 24.00 3.21 6.61
N GLN A 94 23.09 3.87 5.89
CA GLN A 94 22.68 5.25 6.11
C GLN A 94 21.20 5.30 6.50
N ARG A 95 20.82 6.31 7.29
CA ARG A 95 19.41 6.63 7.54
C ARG A 95 18.90 7.58 6.46
N MET A 96 17.62 7.45 6.12
CA MET A 96 16.96 8.42 5.25
C MET A 96 16.92 9.79 5.94
N PRO A 97 17.38 10.87 5.28
CA PRO A 97 17.23 12.22 5.80
C PRO A 97 15.77 12.55 6.16
N LEU A 98 15.54 13.16 7.32
CA LEU A 98 14.20 13.47 7.83
C LEU A 98 13.38 14.35 6.88
N ILE A 99 14.03 15.21 6.09
CA ILE A 99 13.35 16.01 5.07
C ILE A 99 12.64 15.13 4.03
N TYR A 100 13.25 14.03 3.59
CA TYR A 100 12.63 13.12 2.64
C TYR A 100 11.52 12.30 3.30
N VAL A 101 11.70 11.89 4.56
CA VAL A 101 10.62 11.26 5.33
C VAL A 101 9.40 12.17 5.41
N LYS A 102 9.59 13.44 5.79
CA LYS A 102 8.54 14.47 5.85
C LYS A 102 7.86 14.66 4.49
N LEU A 103 8.64 14.83 3.42
CA LEU A 103 8.14 15.04 2.05
C LEU A 103 7.34 13.85 1.52
N TYR A 104 7.84 12.62 1.70
CA TYR A 104 7.19 11.43 1.17
C TYR A 104 5.91 11.11 1.94
N MET A 105 5.95 11.19 3.28
CA MET A 105 4.79 10.92 4.09
C MET A 105 3.69 11.95 3.92
N TYR A 106 4.04 13.24 3.81
CA TYR A 106 3.05 14.28 3.51
C TYR A 106 2.29 14.00 2.22
N GLN A 107 3.00 13.67 1.14
CA GLN A 107 2.39 13.37 -0.15
C GLN A 107 1.58 12.06 -0.13
N LEU A 108 2.05 11.03 0.59
CA LEU A 108 1.29 9.80 0.80
C LEU A 108 -0.03 10.08 1.52
N PHE A 109 -0.01 10.82 2.64
CA PHE A 109 -1.23 11.17 3.36
C PHE A 109 -2.16 12.08 2.54
N ARG A 110 -1.61 13.01 1.74
CA ARG A 110 -2.42 13.83 0.82
C ARG A 110 -3.11 12.97 -0.24
N GLY A 111 -2.41 11.99 -0.80
CA GLY A 111 -2.98 11.02 -1.74
C GLY A 111 -4.06 10.16 -1.09
N LEU A 112 -3.83 9.64 0.13
CA LEU A 112 -4.82 8.87 0.87
C LEU A 112 -6.05 9.70 1.22
N ALA A 113 -5.88 10.95 1.66
CA ALA A 113 -6.99 11.85 1.94
C ALA A 113 -7.88 12.02 0.70
N TYR A 114 -7.29 12.22 -0.48
CA TYR A 114 -8.03 12.26 -1.73
C TYR A 114 -8.78 10.95 -2.01
N VAL A 115 -8.08 9.80 -1.98
CA VAL A 115 -8.65 8.48 -2.27
C VAL A 115 -9.79 8.12 -1.30
N HIS A 116 -9.69 8.52 -0.03
CA HIS A 116 -10.68 8.25 0.99
C HIS A 116 -11.91 9.15 0.89
N THR A 117 -11.74 10.43 0.51
CA THR A 117 -12.82 11.43 0.59
C THR A 117 -13.53 11.69 -0.73
N VAL A 118 -12.85 11.57 -1.87
CA VAL A 118 -13.42 11.92 -3.17
C VAL A 118 -14.12 10.69 -3.80
N PRO A 119 -13.45 9.56 -4.05
CA PRO A 119 -14.12 8.36 -4.55
C PRO A 119 -14.60 7.40 -3.44
N GLY A 120 -14.31 7.67 -2.16
CA GLY A 120 -14.74 6.80 -1.04
C GLY A 120 -14.04 5.44 -1.02
N VAL A 121 -12.80 5.36 -1.52
CA VAL A 121 -12.06 4.12 -1.74
C VAL A 121 -11.11 3.86 -0.58
N CYS A 122 -11.02 2.61 -0.13
CA CYS A 122 -9.91 2.13 0.67
C CYS A 122 -8.92 1.39 -0.23
N HIS A 123 -7.63 1.69 -0.12
CA HIS A 123 -6.58 1.09 -0.93
C HIS A 123 -6.30 -0.37 -0.53
N ARG A 124 -6.28 -0.65 0.78
CA ARG A 124 -6.15 -1.99 1.39
C ARG A 124 -4.83 -2.72 1.11
N ASP A 125 -3.81 -2.01 0.62
CA ASP A 125 -2.47 -2.57 0.39
C ASP A 125 -1.39 -1.46 0.33
N VAL A 126 -1.50 -0.47 1.22
CA VAL A 126 -0.49 0.59 1.35
C VAL A 126 0.79 -0.03 1.92
N LYS A 127 1.89 0.12 1.19
CA LYS A 127 3.23 -0.39 1.53
C LYS A 127 4.29 0.32 0.68
N PRO A 128 5.57 0.32 1.05
CA PRO A 128 6.61 1.05 0.33
C PRO A 128 6.76 0.64 -1.14
N GLN A 129 6.37 -0.58 -1.52
CA GLN A 129 6.39 -1.06 -2.91
C GLN A 129 5.29 -0.40 -3.77
N ASN A 130 4.18 -0.01 -3.16
CA ASN A 130 3.02 0.61 -3.82
C ASN A 130 3.03 2.14 -3.71
N VAL A 131 4.13 2.71 -3.22
CA VAL A 131 4.39 4.15 -3.18
C VAL A 131 5.53 4.42 -4.15
N LEU A 132 5.19 4.98 -5.31
CA LEU A 132 6.17 5.33 -6.34
C LEU A 132 6.81 6.68 -6.02
N VAL A 133 8.08 6.83 -6.37
CA VAL A 133 8.87 8.04 -6.13
C VAL A 133 9.65 8.37 -7.41
N ASP A 134 9.59 9.62 -7.83
CA ASP A 134 10.58 10.18 -8.75
C ASP A 134 11.74 10.77 -7.91
N PRO A 135 12.95 10.18 -7.92
CA PRO A 135 14.06 10.66 -7.10
C PRO A 135 14.59 12.04 -7.50
N LEU A 136 14.31 12.51 -8.72
CA LEU A 136 14.75 13.82 -9.18
C LEU A 136 13.85 14.94 -8.65
N THR A 137 12.54 14.72 -8.67
CA THR A 137 11.53 15.71 -8.27
C THR A 137 10.96 15.49 -6.87
N HIS A 138 11.25 14.33 -6.27
CA HIS A 138 10.64 13.82 -5.03
C HIS A 138 9.11 13.72 -5.08
N GLN A 139 8.52 13.66 -6.28
CA GLN A 139 7.08 13.44 -6.43
C GLN A 139 6.71 12.01 -6.03
N VAL A 140 5.70 11.90 -5.16
CA VAL A 140 5.16 10.61 -4.70
C VAL A 140 3.84 10.32 -5.36
N LYS A 141 3.65 9.07 -5.81
CA LYS A 141 2.38 8.58 -6.38
C LYS A 141 2.00 7.22 -5.81
N ILE A 142 0.78 7.12 -5.29
CA ILE A 142 0.19 5.86 -4.86
C ILE A 142 -0.21 5.03 -6.09
N CYS A 143 0.15 3.75 -6.12
CA CYS A 143 -0.19 2.84 -7.22
C CYS A 143 -0.72 1.49 -6.73
N ASP A 144 -1.14 0.64 -7.69
CA ASP A 144 -1.69 -0.70 -7.45
C ASP A 144 -3.01 -0.72 -6.68
N PHE A 145 -4.09 -0.37 -7.39
CA PHE A 145 -5.45 -0.39 -6.88
C PHE A 145 -6.13 -1.76 -7.06
N GLY A 146 -5.37 -2.84 -7.30
CA GLY A 146 -5.89 -4.20 -7.49
C GLY A 146 -6.62 -4.73 -6.24
N SER A 147 -6.17 -4.31 -5.06
CA SER A 147 -6.82 -4.63 -3.79
C SER A 147 -7.87 -3.61 -3.36
N ALA A 148 -7.99 -2.47 -4.04
CA ALA A 148 -8.82 -1.36 -3.57
C ALA A 148 -10.32 -1.67 -3.67
N LYS A 149 -11.13 -1.02 -2.82
CA LYS A 149 -12.60 -1.16 -2.83
C LYS A 149 -13.25 0.08 -2.21
N VAL A 150 -14.41 0.47 -2.74
CA VAL A 150 -15.34 1.36 -2.02
C VAL A 150 -15.93 0.58 -0.84
N LEU A 151 -15.75 1.10 0.37
CA LEU A 151 -16.30 0.49 1.58
C LEU A 151 -17.70 1.05 1.83
N VAL A 152 -18.70 0.18 1.83
CA VAL A 152 -20.09 0.54 2.10
C VAL A 152 -20.42 0.10 3.53
N PRO A 153 -20.88 1.01 4.40
CA PRO A 153 -21.29 0.66 5.76
C PRO A 153 -22.34 -0.46 5.76
N GLY A 154 -22.14 -1.46 6.63
CA GLY A 154 -23.00 -2.65 6.72
C GLY A 154 -22.72 -3.74 5.69
N GLU A 155 -21.85 -3.51 4.70
CA GLU A 155 -21.39 -4.58 3.80
C GLU A 155 -20.11 -5.24 4.32
N PRO A 156 -20.08 -6.58 4.48
CA PRO A 156 -18.89 -7.27 4.94
C PRO A 156 -17.79 -7.25 3.88
N ASN A 157 -16.54 -7.19 4.35
CA ASN A 157 -15.34 -7.22 3.54
C ASN A 157 -14.40 -8.33 4.00
N ILE A 158 -13.57 -8.82 3.09
CA ILE A 158 -12.55 -9.84 3.40
C ILE A 158 -11.52 -9.22 4.37
N ALA A 159 -11.31 -9.86 5.52
CA ALA A 159 -10.34 -9.44 6.52
C ALA A 159 -8.89 -9.82 6.14
N TYR A 160 -8.71 -10.97 5.47
CA TYR A 160 -7.40 -11.41 4.96
C TYR A 160 -7.01 -10.62 3.71
N ILE A 161 -6.65 -9.36 3.93
CA ILE A 161 -6.21 -8.38 2.94
C ILE A 161 -4.99 -7.63 3.50
N CYS A 162 -4.38 -6.75 2.70
CA CYS A 162 -3.15 -6.02 3.03
C CYS A 162 -1.91 -6.93 3.18
N SER A 163 -0.76 -6.40 2.76
CA SER A 163 0.54 -7.03 2.99
C SER A 163 0.85 -7.09 4.49
N ARG A 164 1.31 -8.25 4.97
CA ARG A 164 1.32 -8.63 6.39
C ARG A 164 1.93 -7.58 7.33
N TYR A 165 3.11 -7.04 7.01
CA TYR A 165 3.82 -6.09 7.88
C TYR A 165 3.11 -4.75 8.05
N TYR A 166 2.18 -4.42 7.15
CA TYR A 166 1.42 -3.16 7.12
C TYR A 166 -0.04 -3.37 7.51
N ARG A 167 -0.42 -4.59 7.90
CA ARG A 167 -1.80 -4.98 8.18
C ARG A 167 -2.26 -4.42 9.53
N ALA A 168 -3.40 -3.74 9.51
CA ALA A 168 -4.05 -3.19 10.71
C ALA A 168 -4.53 -4.31 11.66
N PRO A 169 -4.47 -4.11 12.98
CA PRO A 169 -4.78 -5.15 13.96
C PRO A 169 -6.23 -5.63 13.86
N GLU A 170 -7.20 -4.78 13.53
CA GLU A 170 -8.60 -5.17 13.29
C GLU A 170 -8.74 -6.22 12.18
N LEU A 171 -7.89 -6.17 11.15
CA LEU A 171 -7.87 -7.17 10.08
C LEU A 171 -7.28 -8.51 10.58
N ILE A 172 -6.31 -8.46 11.51
CA ILE A 172 -5.73 -9.64 12.15
C ILE A 172 -6.77 -10.30 13.07
N PHE A 173 -7.56 -9.49 13.78
CA PHE A 173 -8.71 -9.94 14.56
C PHE A 173 -9.90 -10.41 13.71
N GLY A 174 -9.81 -10.35 12.38
CA GLY A 174 -10.83 -10.88 11.48
C GLY A 174 -12.05 -9.96 11.29
N ALA A 175 -11.92 -8.65 11.55
CA ALA A 175 -12.99 -7.71 11.31
C ALA A 175 -13.40 -7.68 9.83
N THR A 176 -14.70 -7.73 9.57
CA THR A 176 -15.27 -7.62 8.21
C THR A 176 -15.86 -6.24 7.94
N GLU A 177 -16.10 -5.45 8.98
CA GLU A 177 -16.63 -4.08 8.94
C GLU A 177 -15.56 -3.08 9.39
N TYR A 178 -14.46 -3.02 8.63
CA TYR A 178 -13.40 -2.03 8.82
C TYR A 178 -13.63 -0.81 7.93
N THR A 179 -12.89 0.28 8.21
CA THR A 179 -12.98 1.54 7.46
C THR A 179 -11.70 1.83 6.69
N THR A 180 -11.62 3.00 6.05
CA THR A 180 -10.38 3.49 5.42
C THR A 180 -9.23 3.71 6.41
N SER A 181 -9.50 3.68 7.72
CA SER A 181 -8.50 3.76 8.79
C SER A 181 -7.39 2.72 8.69
N ILE A 182 -7.65 1.56 8.07
CA ILE A 182 -6.62 0.53 7.87
C ILE A 182 -5.47 1.04 7.00
N ASP A 183 -5.73 1.93 6.04
CA ASP A 183 -4.68 2.53 5.21
C ASP A 183 -3.84 3.53 6.03
N ILE A 184 -4.43 4.17 7.04
CA ILE A 184 -3.72 5.09 7.94
C ILE A 184 -2.79 4.31 8.86
N TRP A 185 -3.22 3.15 9.37
CA TRP A 185 -2.35 2.22 10.08
C TRP A 185 -1.17 1.80 9.20
N SER A 186 -1.45 1.36 7.96
CA SER A 186 -0.42 0.96 7.01
C SER A 186 0.57 2.09 6.71
N ALA A 187 0.08 3.33 6.53
CA ALA A 187 0.92 4.51 6.34
C ALA A 187 1.78 4.82 7.58
N GLY A 188 1.26 4.60 8.79
CA GLY A 188 2.04 4.67 10.03
C GLY A 188 3.18 3.64 10.06
N CYS A 189 2.93 2.41 9.61
CA CYS A 189 3.96 1.38 9.46
C CYS A 189 5.02 1.79 8.44
N VAL A 190 4.63 2.40 7.31
CA VAL A 190 5.56 2.97 6.31
C VAL A 190 6.42 4.07 6.94
N LEU A 191 5.82 5.03 7.66
CA LEU A 191 6.56 6.10 8.34
C LEU A 191 7.61 5.53 9.31
N ALA A 192 7.21 4.59 10.16
CA ALA A 192 8.13 3.97 11.10
C ALA A 192 9.27 3.23 10.39
N GLU A 193 8.97 2.50 9.31
CA GLU A 193 9.98 1.82 8.50
C GLU A 193 10.97 2.79 7.84
N LEU A 194 10.51 3.97 7.37
CA LEU A 194 11.41 5.01 6.84
C LEU A 194 12.36 5.56 7.91
N LEU A 195 11.89 5.68 9.16
CA LEU A 195 12.70 6.18 10.28
C LEU A 195 13.68 5.14 10.82
N LEU A 196 13.28 3.86 10.83
CA LEU A 196 14.04 2.75 11.38
C LEU A 196 15.00 2.11 10.36
N GLY A 197 14.71 2.23 9.06
CA GLY A 197 15.44 1.53 8.00
C GLY A 197 15.01 0.07 7.81
N GLN A 198 14.04 -0.41 8.58
CA GLN A 198 13.51 -1.78 8.55
C GLN A 198 12.03 -1.79 8.98
N PRO A 199 11.23 -2.82 8.59
CA PRO A 199 9.81 -2.91 8.94
C PRO A 199 9.58 -2.85 10.46
N LEU A 200 8.56 -2.08 10.87
CA LEU A 200 8.22 -1.93 12.30
C LEU A 200 7.69 -3.22 12.93
N PHE A 201 6.90 -4.00 12.18
CA PHE A 201 6.24 -5.21 12.66
C PHE A 201 6.49 -6.39 11.71
N PRO A 202 7.66 -7.06 11.78
CA PRO A 202 8.04 -8.12 10.85
C PRO A 202 7.54 -9.52 11.30
N GLY A 203 6.22 -9.74 11.36
CA GLY A 203 5.66 -11.04 11.77
C GLY A 203 5.67 -12.10 10.65
N GLU A 204 6.01 -13.36 10.94
CA GLU A 204 5.99 -14.44 9.94
C GLU A 204 4.58 -14.99 9.68
N THR A 205 3.77 -15.09 10.74
CA THR A 205 2.35 -15.48 10.69
C THR A 205 1.42 -14.34 11.12
N ALA A 206 0.10 -14.54 11.02
CA ALA A 206 -0.87 -13.57 11.55
C ALA A 206 -0.75 -13.41 13.08
N VAL A 207 -0.43 -14.49 13.79
CA VAL A 207 -0.21 -14.48 15.24
C VAL A 207 1.08 -13.73 15.56
N ASP A 208 2.17 -14.02 14.86
CA ASP A 208 3.45 -13.30 15.08
C ASP A 208 3.32 -11.81 14.78
N GLN A 209 2.56 -11.46 13.74
CA GLN A 209 2.27 -10.05 13.42
C GLN A 209 1.62 -9.33 14.61
N LEU A 210 0.65 -9.97 15.26
CA LEU A 210 0.01 -9.41 16.45
C LEU A 210 0.98 -9.34 17.63
N VAL A 211 1.85 -10.34 17.80
CA VAL A 211 2.90 -10.34 18.83
C VAL A 211 3.86 -9.16 18.63
N GLU A 212 4.32 -8.88 17.41
CA GLU A 212 5.17 -7.71 17.11
C GLU A 212 4.49 -6.38 17.43
N ILE A 213 3.18 -6.27 17.15
CA ILE A 213 2.39 -5.09 17.52
C ILE A 213 2.33 -4.93 19.04
N ILE A 214 2.04 -6.01 19.76
CA ILE A 214 1.93 -6.00 21.24
C ILE A 214 3.27 -5.66 21.90
N LYS A 215 4.41 -6.07 21.34
CA LYS A 215 5.73 -5.70 21.87
C LYS A 215 5.93 -4.17 21.94
N VAL A 216 5.40 -3.44 20.97
CA VAL A 216 5.53 -1.98 20.87
C VAL A 216 4.40 -1.26 21.61
N LEU A 217 3.15 -1.62 21.31
CA LEU A 217 1.96 -0.91 21.80
C LEU A 217 1.42 -1.45 23.12
N GLY A 218 1.92 -2.60 23.58
CA GLY A 218 1.36 -3.33 24.72
C GLY A 218 0.14 -4.18 24.35
N THR A 219 -0.35 -4.93 25.32
CA THR A 219 -1.55 -5.76 25.16
C THR A 219 -2.78 -4.87 25.04
N PRO A 220 -3.60 -5.00 23.97
CA PRO A 220 -4.77 -4.16 23.81
C PRO A 220 -5.77 -4.42 24.94
N THR A 221 -6.38 -3.34 25.43
CA THR A 221 -7.47 -3.38 26.40
C THR A 221 -8.70 -4.06 25.81
N ARG A 222 -9.62 -4.48 26.67
CA ARG A 222 -10.90 -5.07 26.24
C ARG A 222 -11.71 -4.13 25.35
N GLU A 223 -11.65 -2.82 25.62
CA GLU A 223 -12.35 -1.82 24.82
C GLU A 223 -11.72 -1.67 23.43
N GLU A 224 -10.39 -1.63 23.34
CA GLU A 224 -9.69 -1.58 22.04
C GLU A 224 -9.98 -2.83 21.19
N ILE A 225 -9.98 -4.03 21.79
CA ILE A 225 -10.36 -5.26 21.10
C ILE A 225 -11.80 -5.17 20.58
N ARG A 226 -12.72 -4.65 21.39
CA ARG A 226 -14.13 -4.47 20.98
C ARG A 226 -14.27 -3.48 19.84
N CYS A 227 -13.50 -2.39 19.84
CA CYS A 227 -13.46 -1.42 18.74
C CYS A 227 -12.87 -2.02 17.46
N MET A 228 -11.88 -2.92 17.58
CA MET A 228 -11.27 -3.60 16.43
C MET A 228 -12.19 -4.68 15.85
N ASN A 229 -12.74 -5.56 16.68
CA ASN A 229 -13.72 -6.55 16.26
C ASN A 229 -14.66 -6.92 17.42
N PRO A 230 -15.93 -6.46 17.41
CA PRO A 230 -16.88 -6.74 18.48
C PRO A 230 -17.26 -8.23 18.60
N ASN A 231 -17.03 -9.02 17.54
CA ASN A 231 -17.32 -10.45 17.50
C ASN A 231 -16.15 -11.34 17.96
N TYR A 232 -15.00 -10.74 18.32
CA TYR A 232 -13.84 -11.50 18.75
C TYR A 232 -13.99 -11.95 20.21
N THR A 233 -14.09 -13.27 20.42
CA THR A 233 -14.40 -13.88 21.74
C THR A 233 -13.21 -14.55 22.42
N GLU A 234 -12.09 -14.74 21.72
CA GLU A 234 -10.91 -15.41 22.27
C GLU A 234 -10.01 -14.42 23.03
N PHE A 235 -9.94 -14.52 24.35
CA PHE A 235 -9.12 -13.64 25.17
C PHE A 235 -8.05 -14.41 25.93
N ARG A 236 -6.87 -14.59 25.33
CA ARG A 236 -5.65 -14.97 26.07
C ARG A 236 -4.40 -14.36 25.43
N PHE A 237 -4.11 -13.12 25.76
CA PHE A 237 -2.80 -12.52 25.53
C PHE A 237 -2.06 -12.39 26.85
N PRO A 238 -0.73 -12.63 26.89
CA PRO A 238 0.07 -12.21 28.04
C PRO A 238 -0.08 -10.69 28.23
N GLN A 239 -0.06 -10.24 29.48
CA GLN A 239 -0.13 -8.81 29.79
C GLN A 239 1.27 -8.19 29.62
N ILE A 240 1.45 -7.46 28.53
CA ILE A 240 2.71 -6.79 28.15
C ILE A 240 2.45 -5.28 28.19
N LYS A 241 3.29 -4.54 28.91
CA LYS A 241 3.25 -3.08 28.89
C LYS A 241 3.87 -2.57 27.60
N ALA A 242 3.33 -1.47 27.07
CA ALA A 242 3.93 -0.77 25.95
C ALA A 242 5.41 -0.45 26.23
N HIS A 243 6.30 -0.80 25.31
CA HIS A 243 7.71 -0.49 25.41
C HIS A 243 8.17 0.19 24.13
N LEU A 244 8.20 1.52 24.18
CA LEU A 244 8.71 2.37 23.10
C LEU A 244 10.24 2.48 23.20
N SER A 245 10.97 1.37 23.06
CA SER A 245 12.42 1.39 22.87
C SER A 245 12.78 1.40 21.39
N LEU A 246 12.14 2.29 20.62
CA LEU A 246 12.43 2.48 19.21
C LEU A 246 13.43 3.63 19.07
N ASP A 247 14.62 3.35 18.55
CA ASP A 247 15.69 4.33 18.33
C ASP A 247 15.40 5.24 17.13
N PHE A 248 14.34 6.04 17.24
CA PHE A 248 13.98 7.04 16.25
C PHE A 248 15.03 8.16 16.18
N PRO A 249 15.35 8.68 14.98
CA PRO A 249 16.28 9.80 14.85
C PRO A 249 15.74 11.02 15.60
N GLN A 250 16.55 11.60 16.50
CA GLN A 250 16.25 12.91 17.08
C GLN A 250 16.75 14.00 16.14
N GLU A 251 15.86 14.95 15.83
CA GLU A 251 16.24 16.17 15.11
C GLU A 251 17.04 17.02 16.12
N ASN A 252 18.37 17.12 15.95
CA ASN A 252 19.15 18.09 16.71
C ASN A 252 18.66 19.48 16.30
N ALA A 253 17.75 20.05 17.09
CA ALA A 253 17.28 21.41 16.90
C ALA A 253 18.49 22.35 16.88
N ARG A 254 18.75 22.94 15.72
CA ARG A 254 19.63 24.08 15.54
C ARG A 254 18.79 25.26 15.11
#